data_AF-A0A381Y2A5-F1
#
_entry.id   AF-A0A381Y2A5-F1
#
_cell.length_a   1.000
_cell.length_b   1.000
_cell.length_c   1.000
_cell.angle_alpha   90.00
_cell.angle_beta   90.00
_cell.angle_gamma   90.00
#
_symmetry.space_group_name_H-M   'P 1'
#
loop_
_entity.id
_entity.type
_entity.pdbx_description
1 polymer ?
#
loop_
_entity_poly.entity_id
_entity_poly.type
_entity_poly.pdbx_seq_one_letter_code
_entity_poly.pdbx_strand_id
1 'polypeptide(L)'
;MDGNTLRLLIFISVFILMLILESLIPRHPTVDSKPRRLGIHLGLSGLNTILLKLVFGAAAIGAAKTVEIKGWGLLNILDWNNVVEFFLVIVFLDLSIYFQHVI
;
A
#
# COMPACT_ATOMS: atom_id res chain seq x y z
N MET A 1 -1.41 -21.15 0.94
CA MET A 1 -0.50 -20.03 0.61
C MET A 1 -1.10 -18.76 1.17
N ASP A 2 -0.36 -18.02 1.99
CA ASP A 2 -0.85 -16.76 2.56
C ASP A 2 -1.11 -15.73 1.43
N GLY A 3 -2.15 -14.91 1.58
CA GLY A 3 -2.52 -13.92 0.55
C GLY A 3 -1.39 -12.93 0.21
N ASN A 4 -0.50 -12.64 1.17
CA ASN A 4 0.69 -11.82 0.94
C ASN A 4 1.71 -12.50 0.03
N THR A 5 1.91 -13.81 0.19
CA THR A 5 2.82 -14.59 -0.66
C THR A 5 2.31 -14.65 -2.08
N LEU A 6 0.98 -14.78 -2.26
CA LEU A 6 0.35 -14.79 -3.57
C LEU A 6 0.46 -13.43 -4.28
N ARG A 7 0.28 -12.32 -3.55
CA ARG A 7 0.49 -10.96 -4.08
C ARG A 7 1.94 -10.72 -4.50
N LEU A 8 2.91 -11.16 -3.69
CA LEU A 8 4.33 -11.05 -4.01
C LEU A 8 4.68 -11.84 -5.28
N LEU A 9 4.18 -13.07 -5.40
CA LEU A 9 4.38 -13.89 -6.59
C LEU A 9 3.81 -13.22 -7.84
N ILE A 10 2.57 -12.72 -7.78
CA ILE A 10 1.95 -12.00 -8.90
C ILE A 10 2.79 -10.78 -9.29
N PHE A 11 3.23 -9.97 -8.31
CA PHE A 11 4.07 -8.82 -8.57
C PHE A 11 5.37 -9.20 -9.29
N ILE A 12 6.09 -10.21 -8.79
CA ILE A 12 7.33 -10.69 -9.41
C ILE A 12 7.08 -11.23 -10.81
N SER A 13 6.02 -12.02 -11.01
CA SER A 13 5.67 -12.57 -12.32
C SER A 13 5.37 -11.49 -13.35
N VAL A 14 4.53 -10.51 -13.00
CA VAL A 14 4.22 -9.38 -13.88
C VAL A 14 5.45 -8.53 -14.13
N PHE A 15 6.28 -8.28 -13.12
CA PHE A 15 7.50 -7.52 -13.27
C PHE A 15 8.48 -8.19 -14.25
N ILE A 16 8.71 -9.49 -14.13
CA ILE A 16 9.54 -10.27 -15.05
C ILE A 16 8.94 -10.25 -16.47
N LEU A 17 7.62 -10.44 -16.58
CA LEU A 17 6.92 -10.38 -17.87
C LEU A 17 7.17 -9.03 -18.56
N MET A 18 7.06 -7.93 -17.82
CA MET A 18 7.30 -6.57 -18.35
C MET A 18 8.75 -6.36 -18.77
N LEU A 19 9.73 -6.93 -18.04
CA LEU A 19 11.15 -6.87 -18.44
C LEU A 19 11.43 -7.66 -19.72
N ILE A 20 10.80 -8.82 -19.89
CA ILE A 20 10.90 -9.61 -21.12
C ILE A 20 10.28 -8.82 -22.29
N LEU A 21 9.08 -8.27 -22.09
CA LEU A 21 8.40 -7.47 -23.11
C LEU A 21 9.19 -6.21 -23.51
N GLU A 22 9.80 -5.52 -22.54
CA GLU A 22 10.67 -4.37 -22.81
C GLU A 22 11.91 -4.76 -23.64
N SER A 23 12.42 -5.99 -23.46
CA SER A 23 13.54 -6.50 -24.26
C SER A 23 13.14 -6.88 -25.69
N LEU A 24 11.91 -7.34 -25.89
CA LEU A 24 11.40 -7.74 -27.21
C LEU A 24 10.92 -6.55 -28.04
N ILE A 25 10.37 -5.52 -27.38
CA ILE A 25 9.79 -4.34 -28.04
C ILE A 25 10.42 -3.08 -27.42
N PRO A 26 11.66 -2.72 -27.81
CA PRO A 26 12.32 -1.52 -27.33
C PRO A 26 11.68 -0.28 -27.98
N ARG A 27 10.60 0.24 -27.38
CA ARG A 27 9.84 1.37 -27.92
C ARG A 27 10.42 2.75 -27.55
N HIS A 28 11.30 2.82 -26.55
CA HIS A 28 11.87 4.08 -26.07
C HIS A 28 13.40 4.07 -26.15
N PRO A 29 14.05 5.12 -26.69
CA PRO A 29 15.50 5.22 -26.67
C PRO A 29 15.99 5.25 -25.21
N THR A 30 17.00 4.43 -24.91
CA THR A 30 17.61 4.36 -23.57
C THR A 30 18.49 5.57 -23.35
N VAL A 31 17.99 6.55 -22.60
CA VAL A 31 18.75 7.77 -22.20
C VAL A 31 19.72 7.46 -21.05
N ASP A 32 19.44 6.41 -20.28
CA ASP A 32 20.17 6.01 -19.07
C ASP A 32 20.52 4.52 -19.03
N SER A 33 21.48 4.15 -18.19
CA SER A 33 21.86 2.75 -17.98
C SER A 33 20.74 1.94 -17.33
N LYS A 34 20.21 0.97 -18.08
CA LYS A 34 19.10 0.08 -17.68
C LYS A 34 19.24 -0.56 -16.28
N PRO A 35 20.40 -1.13 -15.88
CA PRO A 35 20.53 -1.74 -14.55
C PRO A 35 20.50 -0.71 -13.40
N ARG A 36 21.00 0.51 -13.64
CA ARG A 36 20.96 1.59 -12.65
C ARG A 36 19.53 2.05 -12.40
N ARG A 37 18.74 2.25 -13.45
CA ARG A 37 17.31 2.61 -13.35
C ARG A 37 16.52 1.55 -12.58
N LEU A 38 16.68 0.28 -12.97
CA LEU A 38 16.03 -0.84 -12.30
C LEU A 38 16.40 -0.93 -10.81
N GLY A 39 17.69 -0.81 -10.48
CA GLY A 39 18.17 -0.85 -9.10
C GLY A 39 17.60 0.28 -8.25
N ILE A 40 17.54 1.51 -8.77
CA ILE A 40 16.97 2.65 -8.06
C ILE A 40 15.46 2.47 -7.85
N HIS A 41 14.70 2.11 -8.88
CA HIS A 41 13.25 1.96 -8.75
C HIS A 41 12.84 0.78 -7.87
N LEU A 42 13.53 -0.37 -7.98
CA LEU A 42 13.28 -1.51 -7.10
C LEU A 42 13.72 -1.24 -5.66
N GLY A 43 14.88 -0.59 -5.49
CA GLY A 43 15.37 -0.18 -4.17
C GLY A 43 14.40 0.79 -3.49
N LEU A 44 13.95 1.82 -4.21
CA LEU A 44 12.98 2.80 -3.69
C LEU A 44 11.63 2.14 -3.38
N SER A 45 11.11 1.29 -4.27
CA SER A 45 9.84 0.57 -4.04
C SER A 45 9.92 -0.38 -2.84
N GLY A 46 11.02 -1.13 -2.72
CA GLY A 46 11.25 -2.06 -1.62
C GLY A 46 11.40 -1.31 -0.28
N LEU A 47 12.24 -0.28 -0.26
CA LEU A 47 12.41 0.58 0.92
C LEU A 47 11.09 1.21 1.34
N ASN A 48 10.35 1.80 0.40
CA ASN A 48 9.06 2.42 0.68
C ASN A 48 8.09 1.40 1.32
N THR A 49 7.99 0.20 0.76
CA THR A 49 7.11 -0.86 1.28
C THR A 49 7.51 -1.29 2.70
N ILE A 50 8.81 -1.48 2.95
CA ILE A 50 9.33 -1.88 4.27
C ILE A 50 9.07 -0.77 5.30
N LEU A 51 9.42 0.47 4.96
CA LEU A 51 9.21 1.65 5.82
C LEU A 51 7.74 1.84 6.14
N LEU A 52 6.85 1.80 5.14
CA LEU A 52 5.41 1.90 5.37
C LEU A 52 4.90 0.79 6.29
N LYS A 53 5.33 -0.45 6.07
CA LYS A 53 4.86 -1.58 6.88
C LYS A 53 5.38 -1.52 8.32
N LEU A 54 6.60 -1.03 8.52
CA LEU A 54 7.25 -0.96 9.83
C LEU A 54 6.79 0.26 10.63
N VAL A 55 6.71 1.42 9.99
CA VAL A 55 6.34 2.70 10.62
C VAL A 55 4.83 2.82 10.77
N PHE A 56 4.08 2.60 9.69
CA PHE A 56 2.63 2.84 9.67
C PHE A 56 1.83 1.56 9.86
N GLY A 57 2.26 0.42 9.31
CA GLY A 57 1.52 -0.84 9.42
C GLY A 57 1.37 -1.31 10.86
N ALA A 58 2.48 -1.44 11.59
CA ALA A 58 2.46 -1.85 12.99
C ALA A 58 1.79 -0.79 13.90
N ALA A 59 2.08 0.50 13.66
CA ALA A 59 1.51 1.58 14.46
C ALA A 59 0.00 1.74 14.26
N ALA A 60 -0.50 1.65 13.02
CA ALA A 60 -1.93 1.76 12.72
C ALA A 60 -2.72 0.59 13.32
N ILE A 61 -2.22 -0.64 13.16
CA ILE A 61 -2.86 -1.83 13.76
C ILE A 61 -2.83 -1.75 15.29
N GLY A 62 -1.71 -1.33 15.88
CA GLY A 62 -1.57 -1.16 17.32
C GLY A 62 -2.47 -0.06 17.87
N ALA A 63 -2.57 1.07 17.17
CA ALA A 63 -3.45 2.18 17.54
C ALA A 63 -4.91 1.76 17.47
N ALA A 64 -5.34 1.13 16.37
CA ALA A 64 -6.72 0.65 16.20
C ALA A 64 -7.12 -0.29 17.33
N LYS A 65 -6.28 -1.29 17.64
CA LYS A 65 -6.54 -2.24 18.73
C LYS A 65 -6.55 -1.56 20.11
N THR A 66 -5.67 -0.60 20.36
CA THR A 66 -5.63 0.13 21.63
C THR A 66 -6.88 0.99 21.81
N VAL A 67 -7.33 1.64 20.73
CA VAL A 67 -8.52 2.48 20.69
C VAL A 67 -9.79 1.64 20.88
N GLU A 68 -9.87 0.47 20.23
CA GLU A 68 -10.94 -0.52 20.42
C GLU A 68 -11.01 -1.00 21.88
N ILE A 69 -9.91 -1.47 22.47
CA ILE A 69 -9.89 -1.97 23.86
C ILE A 69 -10.28 -0.88 24.87
N LYS A 70 -9.86 0.36 24.65
CA LYS A 70 -10.19 1.50 25.52
C LYS A 70 -11.57 2.09 25.26
N GLY A 71 -12.28 1.63 24.23
CA GLY A 71 -13.54 2.23 23.78
C GLY A 71 -13.39 3.69 23.33
N TRP A 72 -12.20 4.07 22.86
CA TRP A 72 -11.94 5.42 22.36
C TRP A 72 -12.41 5.53 20.91
N GLY A 73 -12.78 6.74 20.47
CA GLY A 73 -13.16 7.00 19.08
C GLY A 73 -14.67 7.05 18.84
N LEU A 74 -15.07 7.90 17.89
CA LEU A 74 -16.48 8.27 17.65
C LEU A 74 -17.36 7.06 17.32
N LEU A 75 -16.82 6.11 16.54
CA LEU A 75 -17.55 4.92 16.10
C LEU A 75 -17.66 3.88 17.22
N ASN A 76 -16.60 3.67 18.02
CA ASN A 76 -16.65 2.77 19.18
C ASN A 76 -17.66 3.22 20.27
N ILE A 77 -18.05 4.49 20.30
CA ILE A 77 -19.02 5.04 21.27
C ILE A 77 -20.46 4.92 20.75
N LEU A 78 -20.66 4.95 19.42
CA LEU A 78 -21.98 4.95 18.79
C LEU A 78 -22.65 3.57 18.81
N ASP A 79 -21.87 2.50 18.99
CA ASP A 79 -22.32 1.11 19.09
C ASP A 79 -23.27 0.72 17.94
N TRP A 80 -22.93 1.18 16.73
CA TRP A 80 -23.74 0.96 15.55
C TRP A 80 -23.50 -0.44 14.99
N ASN A 81 -24.37 -0.86 14.06
CA ASN A 81 -24.12 -2.11 13.34
C ASN A 81 -22.77 -2.01 12.61
N ASN A 82 -21.87 -2.98 12.83
CA ASN A 82 -20.55 -3.09 12.22
C ASN A 82 -20.51 -2.82 10.72
N VAL A 83 -21.58 -3.19 9.98
CA VAL A 83 -21.65 -2.91 8.54
C VAL A 83 -21.70 -1.42 8.25
N VAL A 84 -22.50 -0.66 9.01
CA VAL A 84 -22.64 0.79 8.85
C VAL A 84 -21.35 1.51 9.22
N GLU A 85 -20.71 1.09 10.33
CA GLU A 85 -19.42 1.63 10.74
C GLU A 85 -18.34 1.38 9.69
N PHE A 86 -18.29 0.17 9.13
CA PHE A 86 -17.31 -0.17 8.09
C PHE A 86 -17.42 0.74 6.87
N PHE A 87 -18.63 0.99 6.37
CA PHE A 87 -18.84 1.91 5.24
C PHE A 87 -18.47 3.35 5.60
N LEU A 88 -18.82 3.82 6.80
CA LEU A 88 -18.44 5.15 7.26
C LEU A 88 -16.93 5.32 7.37
N VAL A 89 -16.21 4.35 7.93
CA VAL A 89 -14.74 4.39 8.01
C VAL A 89 -14.12 4.53 6.63
N ILE A 90 -14.60 3.78 5.64
CA ILE A 90 -14.09 3.88 4.26
C ILE A 90 -14.30 5.28 3.72
N VAL A 91 -15.52 5.83 3.81
CA VAL A 91 -15.83 7.17 3.29
C VAL A 91 -14.98 8.24 3.99
N PHE A 92 -14.87 8.20 5.31
CA PHE A 92 -14.08 9.19 6.06
C PHE A 92 -12.58 9.08 5.78
N LEU A 93 -12.05 7.86 5.66
CA LEU A 93 -10.63 7.65 5.36
C LEU A 93 -10.30 8.13 3.93
N ASP A 94 -11.17 7.83 2.96
CA ASP A 94 -11.02 8.28 1.57
C ASP A 94 -11.06 9.81 1.47
N LEU A 95 -12.04 10.43 2.15
CA LEU A 95 -12.20 11.88 2.19
C LEU A 95 -11.02 12.57 2.91
N SER A 96 -10.45 11.93 3.93
CA SER A 96 -9.22 12.40 4.58
C SER A 96 -8.02 12.38 3.63
N ILE A 97 -7.84 11.30 2.87
CA ILE A 97 -6.76 11.19 1.86
C ILE A 97 -6.98 12.19 0.72
N TYR A 98 -8.22 12.39 0.31
CA TYR A 98 -8.59 13.41 -0.67
C TYR A 98 -8.19 14.81 -0.20
N PHE A 99 -8.56 15.18 1.04
CA PHE A 99 -8.14 16.48 1.58
C PHE A 99 -6.63 16.61 1.73
N GLN A 100 -5.91 15.56 2.08
CA GLN A 100 -4.44 15.57 2.08
C GLN A 100 -3.83 15.83 0.70
N HIS A 101 -4.52 15.49 -0.38
CA HIS A 101 -4.05 15.78 -1.75
C HIS A 101 -4.45 17.17 -2.24
N VAL A 102 -5.56 17.72 -1.73
CA VAL A 102 -6.06 19.04 -2.14
C VAL A 102 -5.36 20.19 -1.41
N ILE A 103 -4.90 19.95 -0.18
CA ILE A 103 -4.16 20.92 0.66
C ILE A 103 -2.66 20.80 0.39
#